data_AF-A0A209CWU9-F1
#
_entry.id   AF-A0A209CWU9-F1
#
_cell.length_a   1.000
_cell.length_b   1.000
_cell.length_c   1.000
_cell.angle_alpha   90.00
_cell.angle_beta   90.00
_cell.angle_gamma   90.00
#
_symmetry.space_group_name_H-M   'P 1'
#
loop_
_entity.id
_entity.type
_entity.pdbx_description
1 polymer ?
#
loop_
_entity_poly.entity_id
_entity_poly.type
_entity_poly.pdbx_seq_one_letter_code
_entity_poly.pdbx_strand_id
1 'polypeptide(L)' 'MLASAAMGAALLTGGTVATVQAAPAAVASSWIYVGTYSTHKACYNDGVNSAYADWECRQSSSGKWQLWVDDAS' A
#
# COMPACT_ATOMS: atom_id res chain seq x y z
N MET A 1 15.67 -29.24 12.55
CA MET A 1 17.09 -29.54 12.82
C MET A 1 17.85 -28.23 12.70
N LEU A 2 18.57 -27.85 13.76
CA LEU A 2 19.28 -26.58 13.87
C LEU A 2 20.57 -26.63 13.06
N ALA A 3 20.75 -25.70 12.12
CA ALA A 3 22.03 -25.46 11.47
C ALA A 3 22.55 -24.09 11.94
N SER A 4 23.44 -24.13 12.93
CA SER A 4 24.23 -22.97 13.35
C SER A 4 25.16 -22.54 12.22
N ALA A 5 25.06 -21.28 11.78
CA ALA A 5 26.05 -20.66 10.91
C ALA A 5 26.71 -19.50 11.66
N ALA A 6 28.03 -19.51 11.63
CA ALA A 6 28.93 -18.81 12.52
C ALA A 6 28.85 -17.28 12.43
N MET A 7 28.96 -16.63 13.59
CA MET A 7 29.27 -15.21 13.71
C MET A 7 30.72 -14.97 13.28
N GLY A 8 30.92 -14.57 12.03
CA GLY A 8 32.20 -14.10 11.53
C GLY A 8 32.27 -12.57 11.56
N ALA A 9 32.90 -12.01 12.59
CA ALA A 9 33.25 -10.59 12.61
C ALA A 9 34.58 -10.41 11.86
N ALA A 10 34.55 -9.69 10.73
CA ALA A 10 35.73 -9.14 10.08
C ALA A 10 35.44 -7.69 9.70
N LEU A 11 35.81 -6.78 10.61
CA LEU A 11 35.91 -5.34 10.35
C LEU A 11 37.29 -5.07 9.74
N LEU A 12 37.39 -4.66 8.47
CA LEU A 12 38.55 -3.91 7.96
C LEU A 12 38.15 -3.00 6.77
N THR A 13 37.94 -1.73 7.13
CA THR A 13 38.22 -0.48 6.41
C THR A 13 38.69 -0.54 4.95
N GLY A 14 37.89 0.04 4.04
CA GLY A 14 38.31 0.41 2.68
C GLY A 14 37.30 1.36 2.05
N GLY A 15 37.71 2.61 1.81
CA GLY A 15 36.83 3.69 1.40
C GLY A 15 36.31 3.57 -0.04
N THR A 16 34.99 3.52 -0.16
CA THR A 16 34.18 4.37 -1.04
C THR A 16 32.83 4.42 -0.37
N VAL A 17 32.39 5.59 0.09
CA VAL A 17 30.99 5.82 0.46
C VAL A 17 30.18 5.73 -0.84
N ALA A 18 29.89 4.51 -1.28
CA ALA A 18 28.79 4.27 -2.18
C ALA A 18 27.55 4.60 -1.34
N THR A 19 27.08 5.83 -1.46
CA THR A 19 25.72 6.17 -1.05
C THR A 19 24.81 5.31 -1.92
N VAL A 20 24.50 4.11 -1.46
CA VAL A 20 23.40 3.31 -1.97
C VAL A 20 22.16 4.07 -1.55
N GLN A 21 21.84 5.11 -2.32
CA GLN A 21 20.59 5.82 -2.17
C GLN A 21 19.53 4.80 -2.54
N ALA A 22 18.86 4.26 -1.52
CA ALA A 22 17.69 3.42 -1.72
C ALA A 22 16.77 4.18 -2.65
N ALA A 23 16.55 3.65 -3.87
CA ALA A 23 15.51 4.16 -4.72
C ALA A 23 14.21 4.06 -3.90
N PRO A 24 13.38 5.11 -3.84
CA PRO A 24 12.10 5.01 -3.16
C PRO A 24 11.39 3.78 -3.74
N ALA A 25 11.04 2.83 -2.87
CA ALA A 25 10.24 1.70 -3.28
C ALA A 25 8.95 2.30 -3.85
N ALA A 26 8.65 2.00 -5.12
CA ALA A 26 7.36 2.33 -5.67
C ALA A 26 6.32 1.60 -4.82
N VAL A 27 5.62 2.33 -3.96
CA VAL A 27 4.45 1.82 -3.25
C VAL A 27 3.46 1.43 -4.34
N ALA A 28 3.23 0.13 -4.48
CA ALA A 28 2.23 -0.36 -5.39
C ALA A 28 0.86 0.12 -4.87
N SER A 29 0.18 0.97 -5.64
CA SER A 29 -1.21 1.37 -5.40
C SER A 29 -2.05 0.15 -5.05
N SER A 30 -2.42 0.07 -3.78
CA SER A 30 -3.22 -1.02 -3.21
C SER A 30 -4.60 -0.47 -2.93
N TRP A 31 -5.54 -0.77 -3.82
CA TRP A 31 -6.94 -0.42 -3.61
C TRP A 31 -7.53 -1.25 -2.46
N ILE A 32 -7.88 -0.57 -1.37
CA ILE A 32 -8.52 -1.14 -0.19
C ILE A 32 -10.03 -1.01 -0.32
N TYR A 33 -10.76 -2.11 -0.09
CA TYR A 33 -12.21 -2.09 0.00
C TYR A 33 -12.67 -1.55 1.37
N VAL A 34 -13.50 -0.51 1.37
CA VAL A 34 -13.99 0.15 2.59
C VAL A 34 -15.39 -0.34 2.97
N GLY A 35 -16.29 -0.44 1.99
CA GLY A 35 -17.69 -0.72 2.29
C GLY A 35 -18.58 -0.86 1.05
N THR A 36 -19.81 -1.34 1.28
CA THR A 36 -20.83 -1.53 0.24
C THR A 36 -22.07 -0.70 0.55
N TYR A 37 -22.62 -0.05 -0.48
CA TYR A 37 -23.75 0.87 -0.43
C TYR A 37 -24.83 0.45 -1.43
N SER A 38 -26.07 0.77 -1.09
CA SER A 38 -27.22 0.48 -1.98
C SER A 38 -27.34 1.47 -3.15
N THR A 39 -26.73 2.66 -3.06
CA THR A 39 -26.80 3.68 -4.11
C THR A 39 -25.43 4.30 -4.36
N HIS A 40 -25.20 4.76 -5.60
CA HIS A 40 -23.97 5.45 -5.99
C HIS A 40 -23.74 6.69 -5.14
N LYS A 41 -24.80 7.46 -4.87
CA LYS A 41 -24.74 8.70 -4.08
C LYS A 41 -24.24 8.47 -2.65
N ALA A 42 -24.65 7.38 -2.01
CA ALA A 42 -24.18 7.06 -0.67
C ALA A 42 -22.69 6.70 -0.66
N CYS A 43 -22.25 5.91 -1.65
CA CYS A 43 -20.83 5.61 -1.84
C CYS A 43 -20.00 6.87 -2.11
N TYR A 44 -20.46 7.73 -3.02
CA TYR A 44 -19.78 8.98 -3.37
C TYR A 44 -19.66 9.92 -2.17
N ASN A 45 -20.75 10.10 -1.42
CA ASN A 45 -20.75 10.94 -0.23
C ASN A 45 -19.79 10.45 0.85
N ASP A 46 -19.57 9.14 0.96
CA ASP A 46 -18.60 8.60 1.90
C ASP A 46 -17.16 8.74 1.36
N GLY A 47 -16.97 8.45 0.08
CA GLY A 47 -15.69 8.64 -0.62
C GLY A 47 -15.14 10.07 -0.55
N VAL A 48 -15.97 11.10 -0.78
CA VAL A 48 -15.53 12.50 -0.65
C VAL A 48 -15.12 12.90 0.77
N ASN A 49 -15.60 12.17 1.79
CA ASN A 49 -15.24 12.38 3.19
C ASN A 49 -14.10 11.45 3.64
N SER A 50 -13.57 10.64 2.74
CA SER A 50 -12.44 9.75 2.98
C SER A 50 -11.18 10.54 3.34
N ALA A 51 -10.32 9.95 4.17
CA ALA A 51 -9.00 10.49 4.47
C ALA A 51 -7.97 10.20 3.36
N TYR A 52 -8.31 9.35 2.39
CA TYR A 52 -7.42 8.94 1.29
C TYR A 52 -7.53 9.91 0.11
N ALA A 53 -6.40 10.16 -0.55
CA ALA A 53 -6.32 11.09 -1.68
C ALA A 53 -7.12 10.59 -2.90
N ASP A 54 -7.02 9.29 -3.18
CA ASP A 54 -7.74 8.63 -4.27
C ASP A 54 -8.77 7.65 -3.72
N TRP A 55 -9.96 7.70 -4.29
CA TRP A 55 -11.07 6.82 -3.96
C TRP A 55 -12.00 6.68 -5.16
N GLU A 56 -12.75 5.59 -5.19
CA GLU A 56 -13.70 5.32 -6.26
C GLU A 56 -14.89 4.48 -5.81
N CYS A 57 -16.00 4.66 -6.53
CA CYS A 57 -17.20 3.87 -6.36
C CYS A 57 -17.35 2.89 -7.52
N ARG A 58 -17.12 1.60 -7.27
CA ARG A 58 -17.24 0.53 -8.26
C ARG A 58 -18.59 -0.18 -8.11
N GLN A 59 -19.34 -0.35 -9.19
CA GLN A 59 -20.55 -1.17 -9.14
C GLN A 59 -20.19 -2.66 -9.22
N SER A 60 -20.68 -3.44 -8.26
CA SER A 60 -20.53 -4.89 -8.26
C SER A 60 -21.52 -5.58 -9.20
N SER A 61 -21.27 -6.84 -9.54
CA SER A 61 -22.17 -7.70 -10.32
C SER A 61 -23.55 -7.87 -9.67
N SER A 62 -23.69 -7.62 -8.37
CA SER A 62 -24.96 -7.64 -7.63
C SER A 62 -25.76 -6.33 -7.70
N GLY A 63 -25.25 -5.31 -8.41
CA GLY A 63 -25.85 -3.97 -8.51
C GLY A 63 -25.57 -3.06 -7.32
N LYS A 64 -24.88 -3.55 -6.28
CA LYS A 64 -24.42 -2.75 -5.13
C LYS A 64 -23.17 -1.95 -5.48
N TRP A 65 -22.99 -0.80 -4.82
CA TRP A 65 -21.84 0.08 -5.00
C TRP A 65 -20.80 -0.18 -3.92
N GLN A 66 -19.54 -0.30 -4.30
CA GLN A 66 -18.43 -0.58 -3.39
C GLN A 66 -17.48 0.62 -3.39
N LEU A 67 -17.13 1.12 -2.19
CA LEU A 67 -16.11 2.14 -2.04
C LEU A 67 -14.74 1.47 -1.95
N TRP A 68 -13.84 1.88 -2.82
CA TRP A 68 -12.43 1.50 -2.82
C TRP A 68 -11.59 2.76 -2.62
N VAL A 69 -10.53 2.67 -1.84
CA VAL A 69 -9.59 3.77 -1.58
C VAL A 69 -8.18 3.32 -1.93
N ASP A 70 -7.35 4.18 -2.48
CA ASP A 70 -5.97 3.83 -2.79
C ASP A 70 -5.05 4.14 -1.61
N ASP A 71 -4.30 3.12 -1.18
CA ASP A 71 -3.27 3.24 -0.15
C ASP A 71 -1.86 3.38 -0.76
N ALA A 72 -1.73 4.10 -1.88
CA ALA A 72 -0.42 4.62 -2.27
C ALA A 72 -0.06 5.78 -1.34
N SER A 73 0.65 5.46 -0.26
CA SER A 73 1.22 6.42 0.68
C SER A 73 2.70 6.72 0.40
#